data_AF-A0ABD5N4H8-F1
#
_entry.id   AF-A0ABD5N4H8-F1
#
_cell.length_a   1.000
_cell.length_b   1.000
_cell.length_c   1.000
_cell.angle_alpha   90.00
_cell.angle_beta   90.00
_cell.angle_gamma   90.00
#
_symmetry.space_group_name_H-M   'P 1'
#
loop_
_entity.id
_entity.type
_entity.pdbx_description
1 polymer ?
#
loop_
_entity_poly.entity_id
_entity_poly.type
_entity_poly.pdbx_seq_one_letter_code
_entity_poly.pdbx_strand_id
1 'polypeptide(L)'
;VDRIEQQTNGKIKKSDFYPVPCVVSLSKLVEEYTKKPQIEFSAHPHCGMATYVFVDEKELVPINRFVDVDKFFQSVDEVIDILNAGGLLGRSKAMMKGVKVINDCIHESTQPKNVHFKEMLKQVLKKQNYKSLGEFHWNALFIGVMHFQDSYNYDIERVKRCVIHYATPDPKRRIIPFCAYNSGPTFREEIEQKYSIPLEEWESQHRK
;
A
#
# COMPACT_ATOMS: atom_id res chain seq x y z
N VAL A 1 8.38 6.05 -14.46
CA VAL A 1 8.14 4.58 -14.56
C VAL A 1 8.78 4.01 -15.81
N ASP A 2 8.67 4.63 -16.98
CA ASP A 2 9.22 4.13 -18.26
C ASP A 2 10.70 3.66 -18.22
N ARG A 3 11.55 4.30 -17.41
CA ARG A 3 12.94 3.87 -17.18
C ARG A 3 13.07 2.47 -16.58
N ILE A 4 12.14 2.03 -15.72
CA ILE A 4 12.22 0.71 -15.09
C ILE A 4 12.08 -0.40 -16.12
N GLU A 5 11.24 -0.17 -17.12
CA GLU A 5 11.01 -1.13 -18.19
C GLU A 5 12.26 -1.27 -19.05
N GLN A 6 12.94 -0.16 -19.34
CA GLN A 6 14.24 -0.17 -20.03
C GLN A 6 15.33 -0.86 -19.19
N GLN A 7 15.45 -0.50 -17.91
CA GLN A 7 16.47 -1.06 -17.01
C GLN A 7 16.30 -2.55 -16.74
N THR A 8 15.09 -3.07 -16.88
CA THR A 8 14.76 -4.47 -16.63
C THR A 8 14.54 -5.27 -17.92
N ASN A 9 14.89 -4.71 -19.09
CA ASN A 9 14.67 -5.32 -20.40
C ASN A 9 13.23 -5.83 -20.59
N GLY A 10 12.25 -5.04 -20.15
CA GLY A 10 10.82 -5.34 -20.28
C GLY A 10 10.26 -6.32 -19.26
N LYS A 11 11.06 -6.79 -18.29
CA LYS A 11 10.59 -7.73 -17.25
C LYS A 11 9.58 -7.10 -16.32
N ILE A 12 9.79 -5.84 -15.93
CA ILE A 12 8.83 -5.06 -15.15
C ILE A 12 8.28 -3.96 -16.06
N LYS A 13 6.97 -4.00 -16.33
CA LYS A 13 6.32 -3.05 -17.23
C LYS A 13 5.73 -1.88 -16.45
N LYS A 14 5.55 -0.75 -17.13
CA LYS A 14 4.79 0.38 -16.56
C LYS A 14 3.38 -0.03 -16.10
N SER A 15 2.74 -0.93 -16.85
CA SER A 15 1.40 -1.44 -16.55
C SER A 15 1.32 -2.30 -15.29
N ASP A 16 2.45 -2.72 -14.71
CA ASP A 16 2.46 -3.56 -13.51
C ASP A 16 2.27 -2.73 -12.22
N PHE A 17 2.26 -1.40 -12.33
CA PHE A 17 2.14 -0.47 -11.20
C PHE A 17 0.69 -0.02 -10.98
N TYR A 18 0.29 -0.02 -9.71
CA TYR A 18 -1.03 0.44 -9.26
C TYR A 18 -0.90 1.64 -8.33
N PRO A 19 -1.82 2.62 -8.39
CA PRO A 19 -1.89 3.66 -7.37
C PRO A 19 -1.96 3.04 -5.98
N VAL A 20 -1.15 3.55 -5.04
CA VAL A 20 -1.13 3.07 -3.64
C VAL A 20 -2.52 2.90 -3.01
N PRO A 21 -3.52 3.79 -3.21
CA PRO A 21 -4.84 3.61 -2.58
C PRO A 21 -5.67 2.45 -3.14
N CYS A 22 -5.22 1.67 -4.12
CA CYS A 22 -5.96 0.50 -4.61
C CYS A 22 -6.27 -0.51 -3.48
N VAL A 23 -5.42 -0.56 -2.45
CA VAL A 23 -5.59 -1.46 -1.29
C VAL A 23 -6.72 -1.07 -0.35
N VAL A 24 -7.35 0.10 -0.52
CA VAL A 24 -8.49 0.53 0.32
C VAL A 24 -9.63 -0.48 0.28
N SER A 25 -9.89 -1.11 -0.88
CA SER A 25 -10.91 -2.16 -0.99
C SER A 25 -10.62 -3.35 -0.06
N LEU A 26 -9.36 -3.70 0.19
CA LEU A 26 -9.02 -4.76 1.14
C LEU A 26 -9.31 -4.34 2.59
N SER A 27 -8.97 -3.11 2.98
CA SER A 27 -9.33 -2.59 4.31
C SER A 27 -10.84 -2.62 4.52
N LYS A 28 -11.61 -2.16 3.53
CA LYS A 28 -13.08 -2.18 3.57
C LYS A 28 -13.67 -3.59 3.63
N LEU A 29 -13.11 -4.53 2.86
CA LEU A 29 -13.53 -5.94 2.94
C LEU A 29 -13.32 -6.50 4.35
N VAL A 30 -12.16 -6.24 4.95
CA VAL A 30 -11.87 -6.72 6.32
C VAL A 30 -12.77 -6.03 7.34
N GLU A 31 -12.98 -4.72 7.23
CA GLU A 31 -13.90 -3.98 8.10
C GLU A 31 -15.32 -4.54 8.02
N GLU A 32 -15.82 -4.74 6.81
CA GLU A 32 -17.17 -5.23 6.58
C GLU A 32 -17.35 -6.69 7.02
N TYR A 33 -16.33 -7.53 6.84
CA TYR A 33 -16.33 -8.91 7.30
C TYR A 33 -16.26 -9.02 8.84
N THR A 34 -15.36 -8.27 9.47
CA THR A 34 -15.09 -8.34 10.92
C THR A 34 -16.03 -7.46 11.74
N LYS A 35 -16.70 -6.50 11.11
CA LYS A 35 -17.48 -5.43 11.75
C LYS A 35 -16.64 -4.61 12.73
N LYS A 36 -15.34 -4.49 12.48
CA LYS A 36 -14.39 -3.71 13.28
C LYS A 36 -13.69 -2.68 12.39
N PRO A 37 -13.62 -1.41 12.82
CA PRO A 37 -12.94 -0.36 12.06
C PRO A 37 -11.53 -0.78 11.66
N GLN A 38 -11.18 -0.58 10.39
CA GLN A 38 -9.84 -0.83 9.85
C GLN A 38 -9.18 0.48 9.42
N ILE A 39 -7.85 0.51 9.44
CA ILE A 39 -7.10 1.63 8.88
C ILE A 39 -7.19 1.57 7.36
N GLU A 40 -7.62 2.67 6.76
CA GLU A 40 -7.60 2.86 5.31
C GLU A 40 -6.38 3.68 4.89
N PHE A 41 -5.52 3.09 4.06
CA PHE A 41 -4.40 3.81 3.44
C PHE A 41 -4.87 4.54 2.17
N SER A 42 -5.71 5.57 2.36
CA SER A 42 -6.48 6.26 1.32
C SER A 42 -5.80 7.49 0.73
N ALA A 43 -4.47 7.41 0.55
CA ALA A 43 -3.67 8.48 -0.05
C ALA A 43 -4.24 8.96 -1.40
N HIS A 44 -3.96 10.20 -1.80
CA HIS A 44 -4.34 10.65 -3.13
C HIS A 44 -3.71 9.76 -4.22
N PRO A 45 -4.43 9.34 -5.28
CA PRO A 45 -3.90 8.41 -6.31
C PRO A 45 -2.61 8.87 -6.98
N HIS A 46 -2.41 10.18 -7.09
CA HIS A 46 -1.20 10.80 -7.65
C HIS A 46 0.01 10.84 -6.68
N CYS A 47 -0.14 10.39 -5.42
CA CYS A 47 0.96 10.39 -4.45
C CYS A 47 2.05 9.38 -4.81
N GLY A 48 1.65 8.22 -5.31
CA GLY A 48 2.58 7.18 -5.68
C GLY A 48 1.87 5.96 -6.21
N MET A 49 2.67 5.09 -6.80
CA MET A 49 2.26 3.82 -7.35
C MET A 49 3.21 2.74 -6.86
N ALA A 50 2.76 1.50 -6.80
CA ALA A 50 3.59 0.38 -6.38
C ALA A 50 3.26 -0.90 -7.13
N THR A 51 4.20 -1.84 -7.08
CA THR A 51 4.04 -3.21 -7.52
C THR A 51 4.84 -4.17 -6.65
N TYR A 52 4.55 -5.46 -6.75
CA TYR A 52 5.35 -6.53 -6.16
C TYR A 52 6.00 -7.35 -7.26
N VAL A 53 7.26 -7.69 -7.03
CA VAL A 53 8.05 -8.54 -7.91
C VAL A 53 8.65 -9.67 -7.10
N PHE A 54 8.65 -10.86 -7.67
CA PHE A 54 9.21 -12.07 -7.06
C PHE A 54 10.44 -12.50 -7.84
N VAL A 55 11.35 -13.18 -7.15
CA VAL A 55 12.50 -13.81 -7.80
C VAL A 55 12.24 -15.31 -7.82
N ASP A 56 12.13 -15.87 -9.02
CA ASP A 56 12.13 -17.32 -9.24
C ASP A 56 13.44 -17.69 -9.91
N GLU A 57 14.30 -18.39 -9.18
CA GLU A 57 15.68 -18.70 -9.56
C GLU A 57 16.52 -17.43 -9.87
N LYS A 58 16.48 -16.94 -11.11
CA LYS A 58 17.17 -15.71 -11.55
C LYS A 58 16.27 -14.76 -12.33
N GLU A 59 14.97 -15.06 -12.42
CA GLU A 59 14.00 -14.31 -13.20
C GLU A 59 13.12 -13.45 -12.30
N LEU A 60 12.87 -12.21 -12.75
CA LEU A 60 11.93 -11.30 -12.11
C LEU A 60 10.52 -11.62 -12.60
N VAL A 61 9.62 -11.90 -11.67
CA VAL A 61 8.22 -12.24 -11.94
C VAL A 61 7.33 -11.21 -11.23
N PRO A 62 6.82 -10.19 -11.95
CA PRO A 62 5.81 -9.28 -11.40
C PRO A 62 4.53 -10.02 -10.99
N ILE A 63 3.85 -9.52 -9.95
CA ILE A 63 2.61 -10.12 -9.43
C ILE A 63 1.54 -10.30 -10.54
N ASN A 64 1.47 -9.37 -11.48
CA ASN A 64 0.58 -9.38 -12.64
C ASN A 64 0.75 -10.58 -13.58
N ARG A 65 1.80 -11.38 -13.44
CA ARG A 65 2.03 -12.58 -14.27
C ARG A 65 1.28 -13.80 -13.76
N PHE A 66 0.93 -13.82 -12.49
CA PHE A 66 0.18 -14.92 -11.88
C PHE A 66 -1.05 -14.48 -11.09
N VAL A 67 -1.28 -13.17 -10.98
CA VAL A 67 -2.51 -12.59 -10.42
C VAL A 67 -3.12 -11.62 -11.43
N ASP A 68 -4.38 -11.82 -11.78
CA ASP A 68 -5.21 -10.82 -12.45
C ASP A 68 -5.64 -9.77 -11.40
N VAL A 69 -4.81 -8.75 -11.23
CA VAL A 69 -4.96 -7.74 -10.17
C VAL A 69 -6.21 -6.89 -10.38
N ASP A 70 -6.53 -6.52 -11.62
CA ASP A 70 -7.71 -5.71 -11.95
C ASP A 70 -8.99 -6.45 -11.59
N LYS A 71 -9.11 -7.70 -12.07
CA LYS A 71 -10.24 -8.56 -11.76
C LYS A 71 -10.31 -8.91 -10.27
N PHE A 72 -9.17 -9.06 -9.61
CA PHE A 72 -9.10 -9.31 -8.18
C PHE A 72 -9.76 -8.18 -7.39
N PHE A 73 -9.35 -6.92 -7.61
CA PHE A 73 -9.92 -5.78 -6.91
C PHE A 73 -11.40 -5.55 -7.26
N GLN A 74 -11.77 -5.67 -8.54
CA GLN A 74 -13.19 -5.60 -8.95
C GLN A 74 -14.03 -6.66 -8.21
N SER A 75 -13.53 -7.89 -8.12
CA SER A 75 -14.26 -8.96 -7.46
C SER A 75 -14.30 -8.79 -5.93
N VAL A 76 -13.30 -8.15 -5.33
CA VAL A 76 -13.32 -7.77 -3.92
C VAL A 76 -14.43 -6.77 -3.65
N ASP A 77 -14.58 -5.74 -4.50
CA ASP A 77 -15.66 -4.75 -4.37
C ASP A 77 -17.04 -5.43 -4.48
N GLU A 78 -17.23 -6.37 -5.40
CA GLU A 78 -18.47 -7.17 -5.49
C GLU A 78 -18.75 -7.99 -4.21
N VAL A 79 -17.71 -8.51 -3.55
CA VAL A 79 -17.87 -9.23 -2.28
C VAL A 79 -18.31 -8.27 -1.16
N ILE A 80 -17.77 -7.05 -1.13
CA ILE A 80 -18.17 -6.00 -0.18
C ILE A 80 -19.65 -5.67 -0.38
N ASP A 81 -20.10 -5.48 -1.62
CA ASP A 81 -21.50 -5.18 -1.93
C ASP A 81 -22.45 -6.30 -1.45
N ILE A 82 -22.06 -7.56 -1.62
CA ILE A 82 -22.84 -8.71 -1.13
C ILE A 82 -22.92 -8.72 0.39
N LEU A 83 -21.82 -8.39 1.09
CA LEU A 83 -21.81 -8.32 2.55
C LEU A 83 -22.69 -7.17 3.05
N ASN A 84 -22.61 -6.00 2.43
CA ASN A 84 -23.41 -4.81 2.76
C ASN A 84 -24.91 -5.03 2.54
N ALA A 85 -25.30 -5.78 1.49
CA ALA A 85 -26.70 -6.11 1.24
C ALA A 85 -27.35 -6.95 2.36
N GLY A 86 -26.53 -7.62 3.20
CA GLY A 86 -26.97 -8.32 4.40
C GLY A 86 -27.77 -9.60 4.16
N GLY A 87 -28.44 -10.09 5.22
CA GLY A 87 -29.26 -11.30 5.21
C GLY A 87 -28.52 -12.60 5.55
N LEU A 88 -29.28 -13.62 5.98
CA LEU A 88 -28.77 -14.95 6.39
C LEU A 88 -27.91 -15.63 5.29
N LEU A 89 -28.23 -15.38 4.01
CA LEU A 89 -27.52 -15.92 2.85
C LEU A 89 -26.39 -15.01 2.31
N GLY A 90 -26.27 -13.77 2.79
CA GLY A 90 -25.29 -12.80 2.29
C GLY A 90 -23.85 -13.23 2.58
N ARG A 91 -23.58 -13.67 3.82
CA ARG A 91 -22.26 -14.15 4.22
C ARG A 91 -21.81 -15.41 3.48
N SER A 92 -22.71 -16.38 3.28
CA SER A 92 -22.38 -17.61 2.54
C SER A 92 -22.11 -17.31 1.07
N LYS A 93 -22.91 -16.43 0.45
CA LYS A 93 -22.70 -15.94 -0.92
C LYS A 93 -21.37 -15.20 -1.06
N ALA A 94 -21.04 -14.32 -0.12
CA ALA A 94 -19.76 -13.60 -0.08
C ALA A 94 -18.58 -14.57 0.02
N MET A 95 -18.65 -15.59 0.88
CA MET A 95 -17.62 -16.62 1.00
C MET A 95 -17.45 -17.43 -0.28
N MET A 96 -18.55 -17.88 -0.91
CA MET A 96 -18.49 -18.59 -2.20
C MET A 96 -17.87 -17.74 -3.29
N LYS A 97 -18.27 -16.46 -3.38
CA LYS A 97 -17.69 -15.50 -4.32
C LYS A 97 -16.20 -15.30 -4.03
N GLY A 98 -15.80 -15.14 -2.77
CA GLY A 98 -14.39 -15.01 -2.36
C GLY A 98 -13.53 -16.20 -2.79
N VAL A 99 -14.01 -17.44 -2.61
CA VAL A 99 -13.32 -18.64 -3.12
C VAL A 99 -13.22 -18.61 -4.65
N LYS A 100 -14.28 -18.19 -5.34
CA LYS A 100 -14.25 -18.00 -6.79
C LYS A 100 -13.21 -16.95 -7.20
N VAL A 101 -13.10 -15.81 -6.51
CA VAL A 101 -12.08 -14.79 -6.78
C VAL A 101 -10.68 -15.40 -6.74
N ILE A 102 -10.37 -16.15 -5.68
CA ILE A 102 -9.06 -16.80 -5.51
C ILE A 102 -8.76 -17.75 -6.68
N ASN A 103 -9.74 -18.54 -7.11
CA ASN A 103 -9.54 -19.50 -8.20
C ASN A 103 -9.45 -18.82 -9.57
N ASP A 104 -10.25 -17.78 -9.80
CA ASP A 104 -10.41 -17.12 -11.09
C ASP A 104 -9.34 -16.06 -11.38
N CYS A 105 -8.68 -15.53 -10.34
CA CYS A 105 -7.69 -14.46 -10.47
C CYS A 105 -6.25 -14.95 -10.28
N ILE A 106 -6.02 -16.16 -9.73
CA ILE A 106 -4.68 -16.62 -9.38
C ILE A 106 -4.30 -17.84 -10.22
N HIS A 107 -3.28 -17.66 -11.05
CA HIS A 107 -2.75 -18.63 -11.98
C HIS A 107 -1.54 -19.35 -11.39
N GLU A 108 -1.75 -20.50 -10.75
CA GLU A 108 -0.69 -21.27 -10.11
C GLU A 108 0.37 -21.80 -11.09
N SER A 109 0.02 -21.96 -12.37
CA SER A 109 0.95 -22.42 -13.41
C SER A 109 2.04 -21.41 -13.76
N THR A 110 1.80 -20.12 -13.53
CA THR A 110 2.75 -19.02 -13.80
C THR A 110 3.29 -18.38 -12.51
N GLN A 111 2.90 -18.93 -11.36
CA GLN A 111 3.34 -18.49 -10.05
C GLN A 111 4.79 -18.96 -9.77
N PRO A 112 5.64 -18.11 -9.17
CA PRO A 112 6.96 -18.51 -8.69
C PRO A 112 6.90 -19.71 -7.75
N LYS A 113 7.87 -20.63 -7.85
CA LYS A 113 7.88 -21.88 -7.06
C LYS A 113 7.93 -21.65 -5.54
N ASN A 114 8.57 -20.57 -5.11
CA ASN A 114 8.71 -20.16 -3.71
C ASN A 114 7.50 -19.38 -3.16
N VAL A 115 6.47 -19.17 -3.98
CA VAL A 115 5.27 -18.42 -3.59
C VAL A 115 4.10 -19.38 -3.52
N HIS A 116 3.27 -19.26 -2.47
CA HIS A 116 2.03 -20.03 -2.29
C HIS A 116 0.85 -19.06 -2.10
N PHE A 117 0.55 -18.27 -3.13
CA PHE A 117 -0.33 -17.10 -3.01
C PHE A 117 -1.79 -17.46 -2.66
N LYS A 118 -2.36 -18.50 -3.29
CA LYS A 118 -3.72 -18.98 -2.95
C LYS A 118 -3.83 -19.42 -1.49
N GLU A 119 -2.84 -20.15 -0.99
CA GLU A 119 -2.85 -20.64 0.38
C GLU A 119 -2.67 -19.51 1.39
N MET A 120 -1.81 -18.54 1.09
CA MET A 120 -1.71 -17.31 1.88
C MET A 120 -3.07 -16.61 1.98
N LEU A 121 -3.76 -16.35 0.87
CA LEU A 121 -5.04 -15.66 0.89
C LEU A 121 -6.11 -16.45 1.66
N LYS A 122 -6.16 -17.77 1.48
CA LYS A 122 -7.05 -18.64 2.27
C LYS A 122 -6.75 -18.54 3.77
N GLN A 123 -5.48 -18.47 4.17
CA GLN A 123 -5.10 -18.31 5.57
C GLN A 123 -5.49 -16.94 6.12
N VAL A 124 -5.27 -15.86 5.36
CA VAL A 124 -5.68 -14.50 5.76
C VAL A 124 -7.19 -14.45 5.97
N LEU A 125 -7.98 -14.97 5.03
CA LEU A 125 -9.45 -14.98 5.12
C LEU A 125 -9.97 -15.86 6.25
N LYS A 126 -9.40 -17.07 6.45
CA LYS A 126 -9.89 -18.01 7.47
C LYS A 126 -9.43 -17.69 8.88
N LYS A 127 -8.16 -17.30 9.05
CA LYS A 127 -7.52 -17.17 10.35
C LYS A 127 -7.38 -15.73 10.83
N GLN A 128 -7.70 -14.74 10.00
CA GLN A 128 -7.44 -13.31 10.28
C GLN A 128 -5.98 -13.07 10.72
N ASN A 129 -5.08 -13.92 10.25
CA ASN A 129 -3.73 -14.00 10.77
C ASN A 129 -2.81 -13.11 9.95
N TYR A 130 -2.61 -11.87 10.41
CA TYR A 130 -1.67 -10.94 9.76
C TYR A 130 -0.21 -11.45 9.76
N LYS A 131 0.14 -12.43 10.60
CA LYS A 131 1.48 -13.05 10.58
C LYS A 131 1.76 -13.76 9.26
N SER A 132 0.74 -14.33 8.60
CA SER A 132 0.93 -15.00 7.30
C SER A 132 1.17 -14.01 6.15
N LEU A 133 0.87 -12.72 6.33
CA LEU A 133 1.30 -11.69 5.36
C LEU A 133 2.82 -11.44 5.43
N GLY A 134 3.43 -11.66 6.60
CA GLY A 134 4.88 -11.54 6.75
C GLY A 134 5.66 -12.52 5.87
N GLU A 135 5.17 -13.76 5.75
CA GLU A 135 5.78 -14.79 4.88
C GLU A 135 5.75 -14.41 3.39
N PHE A 136 4.72 -13.67 2.99
CA PHE A 136 4.63 -13.12 1.64
C PHE A 136 5.65 -12.02 1.40
N HIS A 137 5.76 -11.06 2.32
CA HIS A 137 6.72 -9.98 2.21
C HIS A 137 8.18 -10.46 2.21
N TRP A 138 8.47 -11.61 2.84
CA TRP A 138 9.81 -12.21 2.79
C TRP A 138 10.26 -12.65 1.40
N ASN A 139 9.30 -13.01 0.53
CA ASN A 139 9.59 -13.47 -0.83
C ASN A 139 9.22 -12.43 -1.90
N ALA A 140 8.65 -11.29 -1.49
CA ALA A 140 8.18 -10.24 -2.39
C ALA A 140 9.05 -8.99 -2.29
N LEU A 141 9.62 -8.57 -3.42
CA LEU A 141 10.24 -7.26 -3.56
C LEU A 141 9.15 -6.22 -3.85
N PHE A 142 8.90 -5.34 -2.88
CA PHE A 142 8.06 -4.16 -3.08
C PHE A 142 8.82 -3.09 -3.86
N ILE A 143 8.24 -2.61 -4.96
CA ILE A 143 8.79 -1.50 -5.75
C ILE A 143 7.78 -0.37 -5.73
N GLY A 144 8.10 0.69 -5.00
CA GLY A 144 7.30 1.91 -4.93
C GLY A 144 7.88 3.04 -5.78
N VAL A 145 7.01 3.84 -6.37
CA VAL A 145 7.34 5.09 -7.05
C VAL A 145 6.53 6.20 -6.39
N MET A 146 7.22 7.24 -5.92
CA MET A 146 6.59 8.42 -5.33
C MET A 146 6.74 9.62 -6.25
N HIS A 147 5.69 10.45 -6.31
CA HIS A 147 5.72 11.72 -7.01
C HIS A 147 5.80 12.85 -5.97
N PHE A 148 7.01 13.34 -5.70
CA PHE A 148 7.20 14.49 -4.82
C PHE A 148 6.67 15.77 -5.47
N GLN A 149 6.05 16.64 -4.66
CA GLN A 149 5.56 17.94 -5.12
C GLN A 149 6.65 18.99 -5.04
N ASP A 150 6.63 19.92 -5.99
CA ASP A 150 7.48 21.11 -6.05
C ASP A 150 6.62 22.37 -6.29
N SER A 151 7.25 23.54 -6.37
CA SER A 151 6.57 24.83 -6.52
C SER A 151 5.74 24.97 -7.82
N TYR A 152 5.99 24.16 -8.86
CA TYR A 152 5.30 24.22 -10.14
C TYR A 152 4.14 23.24 -10.25
N ASN A 153 4.12 22.17 -9.43
CA ASN A 153 3.07 21.13 -9.46
C ASN A 153 2.43 20.89 -8.07
N TYR A 154 2.50 21.89 -7.20
CA TYR A 154 1.88 21.83 -5.88
C TYR A 154 0.36 21.78 -5.99
N ASP A 155 -0.22 20.74 -5.41
CA ASP A 155 -1.64 20.41 -5.45
C ASP A 155 -2.12 20.17 -4.02
N ILE A 156 -3.02 21.04 -3.57
CA ILE A 156 -3.56 21.06 -2.21
C ILE A 156 -4.45 19.84 -1.95
N GLU A 157 -5.12 19.27 -2.95
CA GLU A 157 -5.96 18.09 -2.78
C GLU A 157 -5.11 16.85 -2.44
N ARG A 158 -3.89 16.77 -2.98
CA ARG A 158 -2.91 15.77 -2.56
C ARG A 158 -2.47 15.95 -1.11
N VAL A 159 -2.25 17.19 -0.69
CA VAL A 159 -1.81 17.53 0.68
C VAL A 159 -2.90 17.17 1.70
N LYS A 160 -4.17 17.47 1.41
CA LYS A 160 -5.33 17.13 2.27
C LYS A 160 -5.48 15.63 2.51
N ARG A 161 -5.02 14.80 1.56
CA ARG A 161 -5.06 13.33 1.62
C ARG A 161 -3.68 12.71 1.83
N CYS A 162 -2.74 13.45 2.42
CA CYS A 162 -1.44 12.90 2.75
C CYS A 162 -1.60 11.85 3.87
N VAL A 163 -0.88 10.73 3.77
CA VAL A 163 -0.86 9.69 4.81
C VAL A 163 0.48 9.63 5.55
N ILE A 164 1.39 10.55 5.22
CA ILE A 164 2.70 10.71 5.87
C ILE A 164 2.70 12.09 6.53
N HIS A 165 2.98 12.12 7.83
CA HIS A 165 2.91 13.34 8.61
C HIS A 165 4.11 13.47 9.53
N TYR A 166 4.49 14.71 9.80
CA TYR A 166 5.51 15.07 10.77
C TYR A 166 4.85 15.53 12.07
N ALA A 167 5.16 14.84 13.15
CA ALA A 167 5.01 15.40 14.49
C ALA A 167 6.17 16.36 14.73
N THR A 168 5.88 17.53 15.29
CA THR A 168 6.89 18.58 15.54
C THR A 168 6.99 18.87 17.04
N PRO A 169 8.11 19.45 17.53
CA PRO A 169 8.26 19.89 18.92
C PRO A 169 7.34 21.07 19.32
N ASP A 170 6.50 21.56 18.39
CA ASP A 170 5.61 22.69 18.64
C ASP A 170 4.69 22.40 19.84
N PRO A 171 4.59 23.30 20.83
CA PRO A 171 3.68 23.12 21.97
C PRO A 171 2.21 23.05 21.55
N LYS A 172 1.84 23.59 20.38
CA LYS A 172 0.50 23.42 19.78
C LYS A 172 0.29 22.03 19.15
N ARG A 173 1.31 21.17 19.18
CA ARG A 173 1.33 19.80 18.66
C ARG A 173 0.81 19.70 17.22
N ARG A 174 1.23 20.65 16.37
CA ARG A 174 0.90 20.65 14.94
C ARG A 174 1.44 19.37 14.30
N ILE A 175 0.55 18.62 13.67
CA ILE A 175 0.87 17.51 12.78
C ILE A 175 0.82 18.05 11.35
N ILE A 176 1.95 17.99 10.65
CA ILE A 176 2.10 18.63 9.34
C ILE A 176 2.22 17.56 8.26
N PRO A 177 1.37 17.57 7.21
CA PRO A 177 1.50 16.67 6.06
C PRO A 177 2.89 16.74 5.41
N PHE A 178 3.39 15.63 4.90
CA PHE A 178 4.74 15.54 4.32
C PHE A 178 5.01 16.62 3.27
N CYS A 179 4.07 16.81 2.34
CA CYS A 179 4.27 17.77 1.26
C CYS A 179 4.26 19.21 1.77
N ALA A 180 3.43 19.55 2.77
CA ALA A 180 3.43 20.90 3.36
C ALA A 180 4.67 21.17 4.23
N TYR A 181 5.22 20.13 4.84
CA TYR A 181 6.44 20.23 5.63
C TYR A 181 7.65 20.46 4.72
N ASN A 182 7.78 19.69 3.63
CA ASN A 182 8.99 19.63 2.81
C ASN A 182 8.95 20.46 1.52
N SER A 183 7.75 20.81 1.03
CA SER A 183 7.53 21.46 -0.26
C SER A 183 6.44 22.53 -0.14
N GLY A 184 6.31 23.38 -1.17
CA GLY A 184 5.27 24.41 -1.20
C GLY A 184 5.47 25.45 -0.09
N PRO A 185 4.62 25.48 0.97
CA PRO A 185 4.83 26.36 2.13
C PRO A 185 6.12 26.07 2.92
N THR A 186 6.64 24.84 2.84
CA THR A 186 7.92 24.42 3.46
C THR A 186 8.00 24.77 4.96
N PHE A 187 7.02 24.31 5.75
CA PHE A 187 6.98 24.56 7.20
C PHE A 187 8.19 24.00 7.97
N ARG A 188 8.98 23.12 7.34
CA ARG A 188 10.22 22.59 7.90
C ARG A 188 11.14 23.70 8.40
N GLU A 189 11.39 24.74 7.60
CA GLU A 189 12.37 25.78 7.93
C GLU A 189 11.99 26.56 9.21
N GLU A 190 10.72 26.94 9.34
CA GLU A 190 10.19 27.59 10.55
C GLU A 190 10.39 26.72 11.80
N ILE A 191 10.09 25.42 11.67
CA ILE A 191 10.18 24.46 12.78
C ILE A 191 11.64 24.20 13.14
N GLU A 192 12.50 23.92 12.16
CA GLU A 192 13.91 23.62 12.39
C GLU A 192 14.61 24.83 13.02
N GLN A 193 14.46 26.05 12.48
CA GLN A 193 15.08 27.25 13.07
C GLN A 193 14.65 27.51 14.51
N LYS A 194 13.39 27.21 14.85
CA LYS A 194 12.84 27.47 16.18
C LYS A 194 13.29 26.46 17.24
N TYR A 195 13.52 25.21 16.85
CA TYR A 195 13.73 24.10 17.79
C TYR A 195 15.07 23.37 17.61
N SER A 196 15.87 23.72 16.60
CA SER A 196 17.23 23.20 16.48
C SER A 196 18.12 23.74 17.59
N ILE A 197 19.05 22.91 18.07
CA ILE A 197 20.16 23.32 18.92
C ILE A 197 21.48 23.04 18.20
N PRO A 198 22.57 23.75 18.52
CA PRO A 198 23.90 23.43 18.01
C PRO A 198 24.28 21.97 18.30
N LEU A 199 25.05 21.37 17.40
CA LEU A 199 25.45 19.97 17.52
C LEU A 199 26.25 19.73 18.80
N GLU A 200 27.16 20.65 19.15
CA GLU A 200 27.98 20.56 20.36
C GLU A 200 27.12 20.58 21.63
N GLU A 201 26.05 21.40 21.63
CA GLU A 201 25.10 21.44 22.74
C GLU A 201 24.35 20.10 22.86
N TRP A 202 23.83 19.58 21.75
CA TRP A 202 23.15 18.29 21.73
C TRP A 202 24.07 17.15 22.22
N GLU A 203 25.32 17.12 21.75
CA GLU A 203 26.32 16.14 22.16
C GLU A 203 26.63 16.24 23.65
N SER A 204 26.75 17.44 24.22
CA SER A 204 27.01 17.62 25.65
C SER A 204 25.89 17.07 26.54
N GLN A 205 24.65 17.11 26.07
CA GLN A 205 23.47 16.63 26.79
C GLN A 205 23.24 15.11 26.67
N HIS A 206 23.82 14.47 25.64
CA HIS A 206 23.49 13.08 25.27
C HIS A 206 24.69 12.14 25.16
N ARG A 207 25.93 12.64 25.14
CA ARG A 207 27.13 11.80 25.29
C ARG A 207 27.22 11.34 26.75
N LYS A 208 27.03 10.04 26.97
CA LYS A 208 27.38 9.36 28.21
C LYS A 208 28.89 9.13 28.30
#